data_AF-A0AAV9EDI1-F1
#
_entry.id   AF-A0AAV9EDI1-F1
#
_cell.length_a   1.000
_cell.length_b   1.000
_cell.length_c   1.000
_cell.angle_alpha   90.00
_cell.angle_beta   90.00
_cell.angle_gamma   90.00
#
_symmetry.space_group_name_H-M   'P 1'
#
loop_
_entity.id
_entity.type
_entity.pdbx_description
1 polymer ?
#
loop_
_entity_poly.entity_id
_entity_poly.type
_entity_poly.pdbx_seq_one_letter_code
_entity_poly.pdbx_strand_id
1 'polypeptide(L)' 'MYVCVKRNKTTYFVQCDPTEMTLDIKQKLYSLIDQPVRDQRLILVGMNEVLEDFKVEAIQERISKS' A
#
# COMPACT_ATOMS: atom_id res chain seq x y z
N MET A 1 9.54 -6.41 -4.78
CA MET A 1 8.40 -5.90 -5.59
C MET A 1 8.23 -4.40 -5.34
N TYR A 2 7.49 -3.68 -6.18
CA TYR A 2 7.11 -2.29 -5.91
C TYR A 2 5.59 -2.14 -5.92
N VAL A 3 5.07 -1.35 -4.98
CA VAL A 3 3.69 -0.87 -4.97
C VAL A 3 3.67 0.59 -5.39
N CYS A 4 2.77 0.93 -6.31
CA CYS A 4 2.51 2.30 -6.72
C CYS A 4 1.43 2.92 -5.82
N VAL A 5 1.82 3.92 -5.01
CA VAL A 5 0.89 4.65 -4.14
C VAL A 5 0.67 6.04 -4.71
N LYS A 6 -0.57 6.36 -5.09
CA LYS A 6 -0.94 7.68 -5.62
C LYS A 6 -1.54 8.55 -4.51
N ARG A 7 -0.98 9.74 -4.30
CA ARG A 7 -1.46 10.73 -3.32
C ARG A 7 -1.17 12.15 -3.82
N ASN A 8 -2.17 13.05 -3.79
CA ASN A 8 -2.00 14.47 -4.14
C ASN A 8 -1.24 14.70 -5.46
N LYS A 9 -1.63 13.99 -6.53
CA LYS A 9 -0.95 14.01 -7.85
C LYS A 9 0.50 13.51 -7.88
N THR A 10 1.02 13.02 -6.75
CA THR A 10 2.34 12.38 -6.64
C THR A 10 2.19 10.86 -6.62
N THR A 11 3.09 10.15 -7.29
CA THR A 11 3.16 8.68 -7.25
C THR A 11 4.43 8.26 -6.52
N TYR A 12 4.28 7.46 -5.47
CA TYR A 12 5.37 6.88 -4.70
C TYR A 12 5.54 5.42 -5.10
N PHE A 13 6.79 5.01 -5.34
CA PHE A 13 7.15 3.61 -5.59
C PHE A 13 7.73 3.03 -4.31
N VAL A 14 6.90 2.29 -3.58
CA VAL A 14 7.29 1.70 -2.30
C VAL A 14 7.79 0.29 -2.57
N GLN A 15 9.07 0.03 -2.27
CA GLN A 15 9.61 -1.32 -2.34
C GLN A 15 8.97 -2.18 -1.25
N CYS A 16 8.46 -3.34 -1.62
CA CYS A 16 7.88 -4.31 -0.69
C CYS A 16 8.17 -5.75 -1.11
N ASP A 17 8.13 -6.66 -0.16
CA ASP A 17 8.20 -8.09 -0.41
C ASP A 17 6.80 -8.72 -0.42
N PRO A 18 6.59 -9.86 -1.10
CA PRO A 18 5.27 -10.50 -1.18
C PRO A 18 4.70 -10.93 0.17
N THR A 19 5.55 -11.05 1.19
CA THR A 19 5.20 -11.43 2.57
C THR A 19 4.94 -10.24 3.48
N GLU A 20 5.23 -9.01 3.03
CA GLU A 20 5.00 -7.81 3.82
C GLU A 20 3.50 -7.51 3.95
N MET A 21 3.12 -7.03 5.13
CA MET A 21 1.75 -6.62 5.44
C MET A 21 1.47 -5.19 4.97
N THR A 22 0.18 -4.87 4.88
CA THR A 22 -0.29 -3.50 4.64
C THR A 22 0.34 -2.49 5.63
N LEU A 23 0.53 -2.90 6.88
CA LEU A 23 1.21 -2.10 7.90
C LEU A 23 2.65 -1.71 7.51
N ASP A 24 3.42 -2.63 6.92
CA ASP A 24 4.81 -2.38 6.53
C ASP A 24 4.89 -1.33 5.42
N ILE A 25 3.94 -1.36 4.48
CA ILE A 25 3.81 -0.33 3.43
C ILE A 25 3.48 1.02 4.04
N LYS A 26 2.56 1.08 5.00
CA LYS A 26 2.20 2.34 5.68
C LYS A 26 3.39 2.92 6.45
N GLN A 27 4.22 2.07 7.06
CA GLN A 27 5.44 2.51 7.75
C GLN A 27 6.48 3.06 6.77
N LYS A 28 6.66 2.42 5.62
CA LYS A 28 7.53 2.94 4.55
C LYS A 28 7.01 4.26 3.99
N LEU A 29 5.70 4.39 3.81
CA LEU A 29 5.06 5.64 3.39
C LEU A 29 5.25 6.74 4.42
N TYR A 30 5.14 6.45 5.72
CA TYR A 30 5.38 7.45 6.77
C TYR A 30 6.72 8.17 6.56
N SER A 31 7.78 7.41 6.24
CA SER A 31 9.12 7.96 5.95
C SER A 31 9.18 8.85 4.70
N LEU A 32 8.21 8.74 3.78
CA LEU A 32 8.16 9.48 2.52
C LEU A 32 7.24 10.70 2.56
N ILE A 33 6.16 10.64 3.36
CA ILE A 33 5.09 11.65 3.36
C ILE A 33 4.84 12.31 4.70
N ASP A 34 5.58 11.93 5.74
CA ASP A 34 5.48 12.41 7.13
C ASP A 34 4.03 12.37 7.68
N GLN A 35 3.28 11.33 7.28
CA GLN A 35 1.92 11.10 7.75
C GLN A 35 1.88 9.84 8.61
N PRO A 36 1.49 9.93 9.90
CA PRO A 36 1.45 8.77 10.79
C PRO A 36 0.58 7.63 10.22
N VAL A 37 0.99 6.38 10.42
CA VAL A 37 0.29 5.17 9.93
C VAL A 37 -1.21 5.19 10.24
N ARG A 38 -1.59 5.60 11.45
CA ARG A 38 -3.00 5.70 11.91
C ARG A 38 -3.84 6.66 11.07
N ASP A 39 -3.20 7.66 10.46
CA ASP A 39 -3.84 8.69 9.63
C ASP A 39 -3.75 8.34 8.15
N GLN A 40 -3.15 7.19 7.80
CA GLN A 40 -3.05 6.69 6.44
C GLN A 40 -4.17 5.69 6.14
N ARG A 41 -4.82 5.88 4.99
CA ARG A 41 -5.80 4.95 4.42
C ARG A 41 -5.34 4.52 3.04
N LEU A 42 -5.02 3.23 2.89
CA LEU A 42 -4.69 2.65 1.60
C LEU A 42 -5.97 2.07 0.99
N ILE A 43 -6.18 2.35 -0.30
CA ILE A 43 -7.35 1.92 -1.05
C ILE A 43 -6.86 1.20 -2.30
N LEU A 44 -7.34 -0.02 -2.53
CA LEU A 44 -7.04 -0.77 -3.74
C LEU A 44 -7.81 -0.15 -4.92
N VAL A 45 -7.07 0.51 -5.80
CA VAL A 45 -7.62 1.13 -7.02
C VAL A 45 -8.17 0.01 -7.92
N GLY A 46 -9.43 0.14 -8.34
CA GLY A 46 -10.15 -0.85 -9.15
C GLY A 46 -11.26 -1.57 -8.39
N MET A 47 -11.05 -1.85 -7.09
CA MET A 47 -12.07 -2.46 -6.21
C MET A 47 -12.65 -1.46 -5.20
N ASN A 48 -11.99 -0.30 -5.02
CA ASN A 48 -12.33 0.69 -4.00
C ASN A 48 -12.40 0.11 -2.58
N GLU A 49 -11.60 -0.94 -2.34
CA GLU A 49 -11.50 -1.66 -1.08
C GLU A 49 -10.44 -1.00 -0.18
N VAL A 50 -10.78 -0.76 1.08
CA VAL A 50 -9.81 -0.25 2.08
C VAL A 50 -8.97 -1.41 2.59
N LEU A 51 -7.65 -1.23 2.58
CA LEU A 51 -6.72 -2.24 3.10
C LEU A 51 -6.54 -2.07 4.61
N GLU A 52 -6.87 -3.12 5.36
CA GLU A 52 -6.68 -3.21 6.80
C GLU A 52 -5.22 -3.55 7.16
N ASP A 53 -4.73 -3.04 8.29
CA ASP A 53 -3.30 -3.11 8.66
C ASP A 53 -2.78 -4.54 8.78
N PHE A 54 -3.63 -5.45 9.25
CA PHE A 54 -3.35 -6.86 9.48
C PHE A 54 -3.62 -7.74 8.25
N LYS A 55 -4.08 -7.16 7.14
CA LYS A 55 -4.30 -7.91 5.90
C LYS A 55 -2.95 -8.13 5.21
N VAL A 56 -2.45 -9.36 5.34
CA VAL A 56 -1.28 -9.93 4.64
C VAL A 56 -1.60 -10.16 3.16
N GLU A 57 -2.87 -10.11 2.75
CA GLU A 57 -3.31 -10.62 1.44
C GLU A 57 -2.56 -9.99 0.27
N ALA A 58 -1.54 -10.74 -0.15
CA ALA A 58 -0.85 -10.76 -1.41
C ALA A 58 -1.23 -9.60 -2.33
N ILE A 59 -0.51 -8.49 -2.18
CA ILE A 59 -0.39 -7.49 -3.25
C ILE A 59 -0.09 -8.19 -4.59
N GLN A 60 0.63 -9.33 -4.57
CA GLN A 60 0.89 -10.15 -5.75
C GLN A 60 -0.34 -10.83 -6.36
N GLU A 61 -1.26 -11.39 -5.58
CA GLU A 61 -2.29 -12.29 -6.14
C GLU A 61 -3.47 -11.55 -6.78
N ARG A 62 -3.70 -10.28 -6.39
CA ARG A 62 -4.82 -9.48 -6.94
C ARG A 62 -4.45 -8.66 -8.20
N ILE A 63 -3.15 -8.49 -8.49
CA ILE A 63 -2.68 -7.75 -9.69
C ILE A 63 -2.56 -8.68 -10.92
N SER A 64 -2.55 -10.01 -10.72
CA SER A 64 -2.33 -11.00 -11.79
C SER A 64 -3.60 -11.53 -12.50
N LYS A 65 -4.78 -10.95 -12.30
CA LYS A 65 -5.96 -11.34 -13.09
C LYS A 65 -6.46 -10.16 -13.93
N SER A 66 -5.90 -10.05 -15.13
CA SER A 66 -6.51 -9.41 -16.29
C SER A 66 -6.69 -10.42 -17.40
#